data_AF-A0A7D9DAP0-F1
#
_entry.id   AF-A0A7D9DAP0-F1
#
_cell.length_a   1.000
_cell.length_b   1.000
_cell.length_c   1.000
_cell.angle_alpha   90.00
_cell.angle_beta   90.00
_cell.angle_gamma   90.00
#
_symmetry.space_group_name_H-M   'P 1'
#
loop_
_entity.id
_entity.type
_entity.pdbx_description
1 polymer ?
#
loop_
_entity_poly.entity_id
_entity_poly.type
_entity_poly.pdbx_seq_one_letter_code
_entity_poly.pdbx_strand_id
1 'polypeptide(L)'
;MASSQDDVKKQEINTEEKHNKYKARYESSSPVKLSKYQLKRNNWTAEDEIHLNKWRRLEEPNAVDVNFDIQEQPCQDDIKPGLTNVTSVVAGETNMQVNVNGRISFQGTIKTILTKGKLLQKQDALFTDNTGTVRLVLWEKDIDRVTSGSSYKLSNVMVREYDQSKYLSLSKKSIIEQVTNIVERKD
;
A
#
# COMPACT_ATOMS: atom_id res chain seq x y z
N MET A 1 27.29 -7.21 27.58
CA MET A 1 26.33 -7.99 26.78
C MET A 1 25.19 -7.07 26.42
N ALA A 2 25.13 -6.60 25.17
CA ALA A 2 24.01 -5.83 24.65
C ALA A 2 23.66 -6.44 23.30
N SER A 3 22.71 -7.38 23.32
CA SER A 3 22.10 -7.93 22.11
C SER A 3 21.16 -6.85 21.60
N SER A 4 21.51 -6.21 20.48
CA SER A 4 20.71 -5.13 19.91
C SER A 4 19.61 -5.72 19.03
N GLN A 5 18.40 -5.25 19.29
CA GLN A 5 17.09 -5.65 18.79
C GLN A 5 16.95 -5.74 17.26
N ASP A 6 16.00 -6.58 16.86
CA ASP A 6 15.40 -6.70 15.53
C ASP A 6 14.95 -5.34 14.98
N ASP A 7 15.76 -4.75 14.11
CA ASP A 7 15.51 -3.46 13.47
C ASP A 7 15.59 -3.65 11.95
N VAL A 8 14.44 -3.74 11.29
CA VAL A 8 14.35 -3.90 9.82
C VAL A 8 14.38 -2.51 9.18
N LYS A 9 15.51 -2.15 8.54
CA LYS A 9 15.67 -0.83 7.90
C LYS A 9 15.67 -0.90 6.39
N LYS A 10 14.96 0.04 5.75
CA LYS A 10 14.94 0.20 4.29
C LYS A 10 16.29 0.71 3.78
N GLN A 11 16.75 0.15 2.66
CA GLN A 11 18.02 0.50 2.02
C GLN A 11 17.79 1.00 0.60
N GLU A 12 18.44 2.10 0.22
CA GLU A 12 18.39 2.65 -1.14
C GLU A 12 19.75 2.46 -1.84
N ILE A 13 19.74 1.84 -3.03
CA ILE A 13 20.94 1.51 -3.82
C ILE A 13 20.90 2.28 -5.14
N ASN A 14 21.86 3.18 -5.34
CA ASN A 14 21.88 4.11 -6.47
C ASN A 14 22.97 3.76 -7.52
N THR A 15 23.22 2.47 -7.79
CA THR A 15 24.21 2.07 -8.81
C THR A 15 23.87 0.70 -9.44
N GLU A 16 23.88 0.64 -10.77
CA GLU A 16 23.35 -0.47 -11.58
C GLU A 16 24.14 -1.79 -11.43
N GLU A 17 25.48 -1.75 -11.42
CA GLU A 17 26.32 -2.94 -11.18
C GLU A 17 26.09 -3.58 -9.79
N LYS A 18 25.74 -2.74 -8.81
CA LYS A 18 25.45 -3.20 -7.45
C LYS A 18 24.07 -3.83 -7.38
N HIS A 19 23.08 -3.27 -8.07
CA HIS A 19 21.71 -3.79 -8.07
C HIS A 19 21.65 -5.29 -8.39
N ASN A 20 22.38 -5.77 -9.40
CA ASN A 20 22.40 -7.20 -9.74
C ASN A 20 23.04 -8.07 -8.66
N LYS A 21 24.15 -7.64 -8.05
CA LYS A 21 24.80 -8.39 -6.97
C LYS A 21 23.96 -8.45 -5.69
N TYR A 22 23.28 -7.34 -5.34
CA TYR A 22 22.36 -7.30 -4.20
C TYR A 22 21.09 -8.09 -4.47
N LYS A 23 20.54 -8.04 -5.69
CA LYS A 23 19.37 -8.82 -6.09
C LYS A 23 19.64 -10.33 -6.00
N ALA A 24 20.77 -10.80 -6.53
CA ALA A 24 21.15 -12.21 -6.42
C ALA A 24 21.33 -12.67 -4.96
N ARG A 25 21.91 -11.82 -4.10
CA ARG A 25 22.08 -12.16 -2.67
C ARG A 25 20.77 -12.11 -1.88
N TYR A 26 19.90 -11.16 -2.20
CA TYR A 26 18.53 -11.08 -1.69
C TYR A 26 17.71 -12.31 -2.07
N GLU A 27 17.76 -12.72 -3.34
CA GLU A 27 17.09 -13.94 -3.83
C GLU A 27 17.64 -15.21 -3.18
N SER A 28 18.92 -15.22 -2.80
CA SER A 28 19.56 -16.36 -2.12
C SER A 28 19.38 -16.39 -0.60
N SER A 29 18.68 -15.41 0.00
CA SER A 29 18.53 -15.25 1.46
C SER A 29 19.85 -15.37 2.24
N SER A 30 20.97 -15.01 1.61
CA SER A 30 22.31 -15.17 2.18
C SER A 30 22.60 -13.99 3.11
N PRO A 31 23.09 -14.23 4.34
CA PRO A 31 23.49 -13.16 5.25
C PRO A 31 24.68 -12.39 4.68
N VAL A 32 24.68 -11.07 4.88
CA VAL A 32 25.70 -10.16 4.35
C VAL A 32 26.14 -9.18 5.41
N LYS A 33 27.46 -9.00 5.58
CA LYS A 33 28.02 -7.96 6.46
C LYS A 33 28.14 -6.65 5.70
N LEU A 34 27.40 -5.65 6.15
CA LEU A 34 27.46 -4.30 5.60
C LEU A 34 28.42 -3.43 6.44
N SER A 35 29.53 -3.01 5.85
CA SER A 35 30.50 -2.13 6.52
C SER A 35 30.42 -0.68 6.03
N LYS A 36 30.65 0.27 6.95
CA LYS A 36 30.72 1.73 6.72
C LYS A 36 29.44 2.33 6.13
N TYR A 37 28.32 2.35 6.87
CA TYR A 37 27.07 2.94 6.37
C TYR A 37 26.83 4.42 6.74
N GLN A 38 25.88 5.09 6.06
CA GLN A 38 25.35 6.39 6.50
C GLN A 38 23.87 6.20 6.75
N LEU A 39 23.43 6.49 7.97
CA LEU A 39 22.01 6.62 8.29
C LEU A 39 21.60 8.04 7.92
N LYS A 40 20.56 8.15 7.10
CA LYS A 40 19.92 9.42 6.81
C LYS A 40 18.46 9.27 7.17
N ARG A 41 17.95 10.17 8.00
CA ARG A 41 16.53 10.22 8.27
C ARG A 41 15.79 10.69 7.03
N ASN A 42 14.78 9.93 6.62
CA ASN A 42 13.94 10.33 5.52
C ASN A 42 12.91 11.35 6.04
N ASN A 43 12.81 12.48 5.35
CA ASN A 43 11.90 13.57 5.72
C ASN A 43 10.42 13.25 5.41
N TRP A 44 10.14 12.23 4.59
CA TRP A 44 8.77 11.84 4.21
C TRP A 44 8.22 10.68 5.06
N THR A 45 9.04 9.68 5.37
CA THR A 45 8.59 8.52 6.18
C THR A 45 8.94 8.66 7.65
N ALA A 46 9.73 9.67 8.03
CA ALA A 46 10.29 9.86 9.38
C ALA A 46 11.12 8.68 9.90
N GLU A 47 11.37 7.67 9.07
CA GLU A 47 12.20 6.48 9.34
C GLU A 47 13.67 6.74 8.96
N ASP A 48 14.57 6.03 9.63
CA ASP A 48 16.00 6.08 9.31
C ASP A 48 16.33 5.15 8.15
N GLU A 49 16.78 5.71 7.04
CA GLU A 49 17.18 4.96 5.84
C GLU A 49 18.70 4.80 5.78
N ILE A 50 19.13 3.62 5.35
CA ILE A 50 20.55 3.33 5.15
C ILE A 50 20.93 3.70 3.71
N HIS A 51 21.69 4.77 3.54
CA HIS A 51 22.13 5.26 2.24
C HIS A 51 23.50 4.68 1.89
N LEU A 52 23.62 3.94 0.79
CA LEU A 52 24.87 3.31 0.33
C LEU A 52 25.55 4.12 -0.79
N ASN A 53 26.79 4.58 -0.57
CA ASN A 53 27.59 5.27 -1.61
C ASN A 53 28.52 4.29 -2.39
N LYS A 54 29.07 4.72 -3.53
CA LYS A 54 29.79 3.91 -4.52
C LYS A 54 31.02 3.14 -4.00
N TRP A 55 31.67 3.52 -2.89
CA TRP A 55 32.92 2.87 -2.41
C TRP A 55 32.80 1.82 -1.30
N ARG A 56 31.60 1.35 -0.96
CA ARG A 56 31.43 0.44 0.20
C ARG A 56 31.69 -1.02 -0.14
N ARG A 57 32.46 -1.68 0.74
CA ARG A 57 32.89 -3.07 0.64
C ARG A 57 31.89 -3.97 1.36
N LEU A 58 31.33 -4.90 0.60
CA LEU A 58 30.50 -5.98 1.10
C LEU A 58 31.45 -7.11 1.49
N GLU A 59 31.47 -7.50 2.76
CA GLU A 59 32.31 -8.60 3.23
C GLU A 59 31.43 -9.80 3.55
N GLU A 60 31.95 -11.01 3.30
CA GLU A 60 31.29 -12.23 3.73
C GLU A 60 31.36 -12.28 5.26
N PRO A 61 30.23 -12.48 5.95
CA PRO A 61 30.22 -12.51 7.40
C PRO A 61 31.04 -13.71 7.90
N ASN A 62 31.85 -13.49 8.93
CA ASN A 62 32.62 -14.56 9.56
C ASN A 62 31.66 -15.43 10.40
N ALA A 63 31.84 -16.75 10.43
CA ALA A 63 30.86 -17.71 10.97
C ALA A 63 30.42 -17.45 12.42
N VAL A 64 31.20 -16.69 13.19
CA VAL A 64 30.93 -16.32 14.59
C VAL A 64 29.94 -15.15 14.73
N ASP A 65 29.74 -14.35 13.67
CA ASP A 65 28.80 -13.21 13.61
C ASP A 65 27.39 -13.63 13.13
N VAL A 66 27.18 -14.92 12.79
CA VAL A 66 25.98 -15.43 12.07
C VAL A 66 25.13 -16.35 12.95
N ASN A 67 25.11 -16.14 14.26
CA ASN A 67 24.20 -16.84 15.15
C ASN A 67 22.92 -16.04 15.35
N PHE A 68 22.18 -15.81 14.26
CA PHE A 68 20.79 -15.39 14.30
C PHE A 68 19.99 -16.49 13.63
N ASP A 69 19.04 -17.07 14.36
CA ASP A 69 18.04 -17.94 13.75
C ASP A 69 17.28 -17.08 12.76
N ILE A 70 17.52 -17.29 11.46
CA ILE A 70 16.67 -16.76 10.40
C ILE A 70 15.34 -17.50 10.59
N GLN A 71 14.49 -16.99 11.46
CA GLN A 71 13.11 -17.37 11.43
C GLN A 71 12.62 -16.87 10.07
N GLU A 72 12.23 -17.81 9.21
CA GLU A 72 11.40 -17.51 8.07
C GLU A 72 10.13 -16.84 8.61
N GLN A 73 10.17 -15.53 8.85
CA GLN A 73 8.95 -14.76 8.84
C GLN A 73 8.41 -14.97 7.42
N PRO A 74 7.22 -15.56 7.25
CA PRO A 74 6.61 -15.62 5.95
C PRO A 74 6.69 -14.22 5.38
N CYS A 75 7.37 -14.11 4.23
CA CYS A 75 7.59 -12.86 3.52
C CYS A 75 6.31 -12.04 3.60
N GLN A 76 6.35 -10.97 4.40
CA GLN A 76 5.18 -10.11 4.56
C GLN A 76 5.01 -9.43 3.21
N ASP A 77 4.14 -10.02 2.38
CA ASP A 77 3.42 -9.32 1.32
C ASP A 77 3.14 -7.90 1.84
N ASP A 78 3.75 -6.90 1.19
CA ASP A 78 3.48 -5.46 1.31
C ASP A 78 2.33 -5.17 2.27
N ILE A 79 2.59 -4.91 3.58
CA ILE A 79 1.60 -4.76 4.67
C ILE A 79 0.18 -4.65 4.10
N LYS A 80 -0.44 -5.80 3.80
CA LYS A 80 -1.75 -5.78 3.15
C LYS A 80 -2.65 -5.08 4.16
N PRO A 81 -3.29 -3.95 3.82
CA PRO A 81 -4.13 -3.26 4.79
C PRO A 81 -5.12 -4.28 5.36
N GLY A 82 -5.25 -4.33 6.69
CA GLY A 82 -6.32 -5.12 7.29
C GLY A 82 -7.66 -4.71 6.68
N LEU A 83 -8.63 -5.63 6.65
CA LEU A 83 -9.98 -5.25 6.27
C LEU A 83 -10.49 -4.20 7.26
N THR A 84 -10.78 -3.00 6.77
CA THR A 84 -11.20 -1.84 7.55
C THR A 84 -12.67 -1.56 7.26
N ASN A 85 -13.42 -1.28 8.32
CA ASN A 85 -14.84 -0.94 8.22
C ASN A 85 -15.03 0.52 7.76
N VAL A 86 -16.16 0.81 7.11
CA VAL A 86 -16.49 2.16 6.61
C VAL A 86 -16.50 3.22 7.72
N THR A 87 -17.03 2.92 8.90
CA THR A 87 -17.05 3.89 10.03
C THR A 87 -15.64 4.30 10.45
N SER A 88 -14.70 3.36 10.46
CA SER A 88 -13.29 3.62 10.78
C SER A 88 -12.62 4.47 9.69
N VAL A 89 -13.01 4.31 8.43
CA VAL A 89 -12.54 5.16 7.32
C VAL A 89 -13.02 6.61 7.48
N VAL A 90 -14.26 6.81 7.91
CA VAL A 90 -14.82 8.15 8.11
C VAL A 90 -14.17 8.85 9.32
N ALA A 91 -13.87 8.12 10.39
CA ALA A 91 -13.22 8.65 11.58
C ALA A 91 -11.67 8.74 11.48
N GLY A 92 -11.07 8.02 10.54
CA GLY A 92 -9.62 7.85 10.44
C GLY A 92 -8.87 9.00 9.74
N GLU A 93 -7.56 8.82 9.62
CA GLU A 93 -6.67 9.75 8.94
C GLU A 93 -6.85 9.71 7.41
N THR A 94 -6.46 10.81 6.75
CA THR A 94 -6.52 10.91 5.28
C THR A 94 -5.22 10.42 4.63
N ASN A 95 -5.26 10.12 3.34
CA ASN A 95 -4.13 9.64 2.54
C ASN A 95 -3.58 8.26 2.96
N MET A 96 -4.40 7.46 3.63
CA MET A 96 -4.08 6.07 3.95
C MET A 96 -4.66 5.10 2.92
N GLN A 97 -4.00 3.97 2.76
CA GLN A 97 -4.50 2.84 2.00
C GLN A 97 -5.27 1.88 2.91
N VAL A 98 -6.47 1.50 2.48
CA VAL A 98 -7.36 0.61 3.23
C VAL A 98 -7.92 -0.49 2.33
N ASN A 99 -8.36 -1.58 2.95
CA ASN A 99 -9.11 -2.63 2.28
C ASN A 99 -10.54 -2.61 2.81
N VAL A 100 -11.54 -2.58 1.93
CA VAL A 100 -12.95 -2.50 2.33
C VAL A 100 -13.77 -3.53 1.54
N ASN A 101 -14.84 -4.05 2.15
CA ASN A 101 -15.82 -4.90 1.49
C ASN A 101 -17.22 -4.29 1.66
N GLY A 102 -18.04 -4.42 0.63
CA GLY A 102 -19.34 -3.75 0.65
C GLY A 102 -20.01 -3.69 -0.71
N ARG A 103 -21.21 -3.14 -0.72
CA ARG A 103 -22.04 -2.95 -1.90
C ARG A 103 -21.78 -1.59 -2.53
N ILE A 104 -21.69 -1.55 -3.85
CA ILE A 104 -21.51 -0.30 -4.61
C ILE A 104 -22.81 0.08 -5.30
N SER A 105 -23.25 1.32 -5.11
CA SER A 105 -24.45 1.89 -5.72
C SER A 105 -24.10 3.19 -6.46
N PHE A 106 -24.40 3.29 -7.74
CA PHE A 106 -24.04 4.49 -8.51
C PHE A 106 -24.89 5.69 -8.13
N GLN A 107 -24.25 6.86 -8.00
CA GLN A 107 -24.90 8.12 -7.71
C GLN A 107 -24.89 8.99 -8.97
N GLY A 108 -25.98 8.98 -9.72
CA GLY A 108 -26.15 9.75 -10.96
C GLY A 108 -25.44 9.15 -12.17
N THR A 109 -25.23 9.96 -13.21
CA THR A 109 -24.62 9.54 -14.48
C THR A 109 -23.14 9.90 -14.58
N ILE A 110 -22.45 9.28 -15.53
CA ILE A 110 -21.03 9.51 -15.81
C ILE A 110 -20.85 10.97 -16.23
N LYS A 111 -19.88 11.66 -15.61
CA LYS A 111 -19.51 13.04 -15.91
C LYS A 111 -18.16 13.06 -16.64
N THR A 112 -18.07 13.82 -17.70
CA THR A 112 -16.79 14.08 -18.38
C THR A 112 -16.19 15.38 -17.84
N ILE A 113 -15.01 15.31 -17.23
CA ILE A 113 -14.29 16.46 -16.70
C ILE A 113 -13.03 16.75 -17.53
N LEU A 114 -12.76 18.02 -17.80
CA LEU A 114 -11.50 18.43 -18.43
C LEU A 114 -10.45 18.63 -17.34
N THR A 115 -9.46 17.75 -17.27
CA THR A 115 -8.34 17.84 -16.33
C THR A 115 -7.03 17.88 -17.09
N LYS A 116 -6.22 18.93 -16.89
CA LYS A 116 -4.89 19.09 -17.53
C LYS A 116 -4.93 18.91 -19.07
N GLY A 117 -5.99 19.41 -19.72
CA GLY A 117 -6.17 19.31 -21.17
C GLY A 117 -6.66 17.95 -21.68
N LYS A 118 -6.96 16.99 -20.79
CA LYS A 118 -7.54 15.69 -21.15
C LYS A 118 -8.97 15.59 -20.63
N LEU A 119 -9.86 15.03 -21.45
CA LEU A 119 -11.22 14.69 -21.05
C LEU A 119 -11.19 13.36 -20.31
N LEU A 120 -11.52 13.37 -19.02
CA LEU A 120 -11.57 12.18 -18.16
C LEU A 120 -13.00 11.92 -17.75
N GLN A 121 -13.42 10.66 -17.75
CA GLN A 121 -14.72 10.27 -17.23
C GLN A 121 -14.64 9.98 -15.73
N LYS A 122 -15.61 10.51 -14.99
CA LYS A 122 -15.76 10.37 -13.54
C LYS A 122 -17.19 9.91 -13.24
N GLN A 123 -17.33 8.88 -12.42
CA GLN A 123 -18.61 8.47 -11.86
C GLN A 123 -18.55 8.54 -10.33
N ASP A 124 -19.53 9.21 -9.74
CA ASP A 124 -19.71 9.20 -8.28
C ASP A 124 -20.55 7.97 -7.89
N ALA A 125 -20.12 7.26 -6.86
CA ALA A 125 -20.78 6.08 -6.32
C ALA A 125 -20.82 6.11 -4.79
N LEU A 126 -21.70 5.32 -4.21
CA LEU A 126 -21.81 5.08 -2.78
C LEU A 126 -21.33 3.67 -2.50
N PHE A 127 -20.45 3.55 -1.53
CA PHE A 127 -19.97 2.28 -1.00
C PHE A 127 -20.59 2.05 0.36
N THR A 128 -21.41 1.02 0.48
CA THR A 128 -22.15 0.69 1.71
C THR A 128 -21.67 -0.64 2.26
N ASP A 129 -21.30 -0.62 3.53
CA ASP A 129 -20.94 -1.79 4.31
C ASP A 129 -21.90 -1.91 5.52
N ASN A 130 -21.75 -2.96 6.32
CA ASN A 130 -22.51 -3.18 7.55
C ASN A 130 -22.37 -2.01 8.54
N THR A 131 -21.25 -1.30 8.51
CA THR A 131 -20.94 -0.23 9.47
C THR A 131 -21.45 1.13 9.00
N GLY A 132 -21.38 1.44 7.71
CA GLY A 132 -21.73 2.76 7.19
C GLY A 132 -21.75 2.86 5.67
N THR A 133 -21.98 4.07 5.19
CA THR A 133 -21.90 4.42 3.76
C THR A 133 -20.86 5.51 3.56
N VAL A 134 -20.00 5.36 2.56
CA VAL A 134 -18.97 6.34 2.17
C VAL A 134 -19.03 6.61 0.68
N ARG A 135 -18.64 7.80 0.26
CA ARG A 135 -18.56 8.14 -1.17
C ARG A 135 -17.36 7.44 -1.81
N LEU A 136 -17.54 6.89 -3.00
CA LEU A 136 -16.53 6.27 -3.83
C LEU A 136 -16.49 7.00 -5.17
N VAL A 137 -15.29 7.38 -5.62
CA VAL A 137 -15.10 8.03 -6.92
C VAL A 137 -14.42 7.04 -7.88
N LEU A 138 -15.10 6.76 -9.00
CA LEU A 138 -14.62 5.89 -10.07
C LEU A 138 -14.14 6.73 -11.26
N TRP A 139 -13.05 6.29 -11.89
CA TRP A 139 -12.39 7.00 -12.98
C TRP A 139 -12.23 6.11 -14.22
N GLU A 140 -12.57 6.63 -15.39
CA GLU A 140 -12.37 5.98 -16.70
C GLU A 140 -12.71 4.49 -16.70
N LYS A 141 -11.69 3.62 -16.88
CA LYS A 141 -11.81 2.16 -16.91
C LYS A 141 -12.39 1.54 -15.65
N ASP A 142 -12.26 2.21 -14.50
CA ASP A 142 -12.79 1.68 -13.26
C ASP A 142 -14.30 1.76 -13.23
N ILE A 143 -14.93 2.63 -14.03
CA ILE A 143 -16.39 2.74 -14.14
C ILE A 143 -16.98 1.45 -14.73
N ASP A 144 -16.36 0.92 -15.79
CA ASP A 144 -16.83 -0.29 -16.49
C ASP A 144 -16.56 -1.58 -15.71
N ARG A 145 -15.67 -1.54 -14.71
CA ARG A 145 -15.31 -2.69 -13.87
C ARG A 145 -16.30 -2.95 -12.74
N VAL A 146 -17.18 -2.00 -12.45
CA VAL A 146 -18.13 -2.08 -11.35
C VAL A 146 -19.55 -2.05 -11.90
N THR A 147 -20.46 -2.71 -11.21
CA THR A 147 -21.89 -2.72 -11.54
C THR A 147 -22.68 -2.23 -10.34
N SER A 148 -23.58 -1.29 -10.58
CA SER A 148 -24.46 -0.77 -9.53
C SER A 148 -25.27 -1.89 -8.88
N GLY A 149 -25.34 -1.88 -7.55
CA GLY A 149 -26.06 -2.86 -6.75
C GLY A 149 -25.30 -4.14 -6.45
N SER A 150 -24.10 -4.34 -6.99
CA SER A 150 -23.26 -5.52 -6.71
C SER A 150 -22.29 -5.29 -5.55
N SER A 151 -21.88 -6.38 -4.90
CA SER A 151 -20.90 -6.36 -3.81
C SER A 151 -19.48 -6.56 -4.33
N TYR A 152 -18.55 -5.80 -3.76
CA TYR A 152 -17.14 -5.81 -4.12
C TYR A 152 -16.24 -5.77 -2.89
N LYS A 153 -15.08 -6.39 -3.02
CA LYS A 153 -13.94 -6.24 -2.14
C LYS A 153 -12.93 -5.34 -2.84
N LEU A 154 -12.68 -4.17 -2.27
CA LEU A 154 -11.71 -3.19 -2.74
C LEU A 154 -10.45 -3.30 -1.88
N SER A 155 -9.32 -3.57 -2.51
CA SER A 155 -8.03 -3.63 -1.82
C SER A 155 -7.12 -2.47 -2.26
N ASN A 156 -6.32 -1.94 -1.34
CA ASN A 156 -5.41 -0.82 -1.51
C ASN A 156 -6.13 0.44 -2.05
N VAL A 157 -7.33 0.73 -1.54
CA VAL A 157 -8.06 1.95 -1.88
C VAL A 157 -7.56 3.13 -1.05
N MET A 158 -7.48 4.31 -1.66
CA MET A 158 -6.96 5.50 -1.00
C MET A 158 -8.10 6.28 -0.36
N VAL A 159 -7.97 6.59 0.93
CA VAL A 159 -8.86 7.51 1.64
C VAL A 159 -8.43 8.94 1.33
N ARG A 160 -9.34 9.73 0.75
CA ARG A 160 -9.12 11.15 0.48
C ARG A 160 -10.19 11.98 1.17
N GLU A 161 -9.91 13.26 1.35
CA GLU A 161 -10.87 14.22 1.90
C GLU A 161 -11.03 15.38 0.93
N TYR A 162 -12.27 15.79 0.73
CA TYR A 162 -12.63 16.96 -0.05
C TYR A 162 -13.84 17.62 0.60
N ASP A 163 -13.75 18.93 0.82
CA ASP A 163 -14.83 19.72 1.44
C ASP A 163 -15.34 19.11 2.75
N GLN A 164 -14.39 18.80 3.65
CA GLN A 164 -14.63 18.16 4.97
C GLN A 164 -15.32 16.79 4.90
N SER A 165 -15.46 16.21 3.70
CA SER A 165 -16.06 14.91 3.47
C SER A 165 -15.02 13.92 2.98
N LYS A 166 -14.89 12.78 3.68
CA LYS A 166 -14.01 11.70 3.25
C LYS A 166 -14.66 10.86 2.14
N TYR A 167 -13.83 10.42 1.21
CA TYR A 167 -14.23 9.57 0.09
C TYR A 167 -13.11 8.59 -0.25
N LEU A 168 -13.51 7.46 -0.84
CA LEU A 168 -12.62 6.46 -1.37
C LEU A 168 -12.29 6.79 -2.82
N SER A 169 -11.01 6.67 -3.17
CA SER A 169 -10.50 6.84 -4.53
C SER A 169 -9.65 5.65 -4.92
N LEU A 170 -9.90 5.13 -6.12
CA LEU A 170 -9.10 4.05 -6.70
C LEU A 170 -7.78 4.60 -7.24
N SER A 171 -6.72 3.83 -7.02
CA SER A 171 -5.38 4.11 -7.51
C SER A 171 -4.92 3.00 -8.46
N LYS A 172 -3.79 3.20 -9.16
CA LYS A 172 -3.23 2.17 -10.06
C LYS A 172 -2.90 0.84 -9.37
N LYS A 173 -2.68 0.86 -8.05
CA LYS A 173 -2.39 -0.33 -7.24
C LYS A 173 -3.64 -0.96 -6.61
N SER A 174 -4.81 -0.35 -6.81
CA SER A 174 -6.05 -0.81 -6.20
C SER A 174 -6.61 -2.00 -6.97
N ILE A 175 -7.08 -3.00 -6.23
CA ILE A 175 -7.64 -4.24 -6.77
C ILE A 175 -9.15 -4.24 -6.45
N ILE A 176 -9.96 -4.60 -7.44
CA ILE A 176 -11.41 -4.70 -7.33
C ILE A 176 -11.77 -6.16 -7.60
N GLU A 177 -12.34 -6.83 -6.61
CA GLU A 177 -12.83 -8.20 -6.71
C GLU A 177 -14.34 -8.20 -6.47
N GLN A 178 -15.11 -8.73 -7.42
CA GLN A 178 -16.55 -8.90 -7.21
C GLN A 178 -16.77 -10.07 -6.24
N VAL A 179 -17.66 -9.87 -5.27
CA VAL A 179 -18.03 -10.90 -4.29
C VAL A 179 -19.53 -11.12 -4.31
N THR A 180 -19.96 -12.36 -4.14
CA THR A 180 -21.40 -12.72 -4.10
C THR A 180 -22.03 -12.45 -2.74
N ASN A 181 -21.25 -11.98 -1.76
CA ASN A 181 -21.73 -11.74 -0.41
C ASN A 181 -22.58 -10.45 -0.39
N ILE A 182 -23.89 -10.60 -0.22
CA ILE A 182 -24.82 -9.46 -0.16
C ILE A 182 -24.67 -8.84 1.22
N VAL A 183 -23.95 -7.72 1.32
CA VAL A 183 -23.95 -6.92 2.54
C VAL A 183 -25.26 -6.15 2.57
N GLU A 184 -26.30 -6.76 3.12
CA GLU A 184 -27.58 -6.11 3.38
C GLU A 184 -27.47 -5.29 4.66
N ARG A 185 -27.32 -3.97 4.51
CA ARG A 185 -27.69 -3.06 5.60
C ARG A 185 -29.21 -3.09 5.70
N LYS A 186 -29.76 -3.71 6.74
CA LYS A 186 -31.15 -3.49 7.14
C LYS A 186 -31.19 -2.12 7.80
N ASP A 187 -31.84 -1.17 7.14
CA ASP A 187 -32.20 0.13 7.72
C ASP A 187 -33.06 -0.04 8.98
#